data_AF-A0A653Q7A6-F1
#
_entry.id   AF-A0A653Q7A6-F1
#
_cell.length_a   1.000
_cell.length_b   1.000
_cell.length_c   1.000
_cell.angle_alpha   90.00
_cell.angle_beta   90.00
_cell.angle_gamma   90.00
#
_symmetry.space_group_name_H-M   'P 1'
#
loop_
_entity.id
_entity.type
_entity.pdbx_description
1 polymer ?
#
loop_
_entity_poly.entity_id
_entity_poly.type
_entity_poly.pdbx_seq_one_letter_code
_entity_poly.pdbx_strand_id
1 'polypeptide(L)'
;MNKKNTERIRVLLENLKEAENNKPFAIVVLEYDSNEFFDKNYSISKWFQKLSNSKSATSGLTNREWFKNIDSGFYKYSVTTDTTQIVLAFSSINPITELDLNVRINKIGPKPKELTIGIQDWELYNLYFTTLFDIKTGTETFGKLKTMDYYEVEILQELIEPDWDF
;
A
#
# COMPACT_ATOMS: atom_id res chain seq x y z
N MET A 1 -30.54 5.47 -8.04
CA MET A 1 -29.28 6.24 -7.95
C MET A 1 -29.20 7.24 -9.12
N ASN A 2 -28.88 8.52 -8.88
CA ASN A 2 -28.83 9.52 -9.94
C ASN A 2 -27.42 9.54 -10.56
N LYS A 3 -27.29 9.21 -11.86
CA LYS A 3 -26.02 9.12 -12.63
C LYS A 3 -25.04 10.27 -12.37
N LYS A 4 -25.56 11.43 -11.98
CA LYS A 4 -24.82 12.67 -11.73
C LYS A 4 -23.90 12.63 -10.51
N ASN A 5 -24.17 11.81 -9.48
CA ASN A 5 -23.35 11.75 -8.26
C ASN A 5 -22.18 10.77 -8.39
N THR A 6 -22.42 9.60 -8.98
CA THR A 6 -21.37 8.62 -9.31
C THR A 6 -20.32 9.21 -10.27
N GLU A 7 -20.77 9.97 -11.26
CA GLU A 7 -19.86 10.63 -12.21
C GLU A 7 -19.03 11.73 -11.56
N ARG A 8 -19.59 12.44 -10.57
CA ARG A 8 -18.84 13.48 -9.82
C ARG A 8 -17.73 12.88 -8.97
N ILE A 9 -17.95 11.72 -8.35
CA ILE A 9 -16.92 11.09 -7.52
C ILE A 9 -15.87 10.40 -8.38
N ARG A 10 -16.25 9.77 -9.49
CA ARG A 10 -15.31 9.32 -10.52
C ARG A 10 -14.44 10.49 -11.00
N VAL A 11 -15.04 11.62 -11.38
CA VAL A 11 -14.30 12.81 -11.83
C VAL A 11 -13.42 13.39 -10.72
N LEU A 12 -13.80 13.30 -9.45
CA LEU A 12 -12.98 13.79 -8.34
C LEU A 12 -11.77 12.87 -8.08
N LEU A 13 -11.97 11.55 -8.16
CA LEU A 13 -10.90 10.55 -8.14
C LEU A 13 -10.00 10.66 -9.37
N GLU A 14 -10.56 10.92 -10.56
CA GLU A 14 -9.82 11.18 -11.80
C GLU A 14 -9.07 12.51 -11.75
N ASN A 15 -9.61 13.55 -11.14
CA ASN A 15 -8.92 14.84 -10.95
C ASN A 15 -7.79 14.73 -9.91
N LEU A 16 -7.97 13.93 -8.85
CA LEU A 16 -6.88 13.58 -7.93
C LEU A 16 -5.82 12.74 -8.67
N LYS A 17 -6.26 11.79 -9.50
CA LYS A 17 -5.41 11.00 -10.39
C LYS A 17 -4.65 11.88 -11.38
N GLU A 18 -5.26 12.91 -11.97
CA GLU A 18 -4.63 13.85 -12.90
C GLU A 18 -3.70 14.86 -12.21
N ALA A 19 -4.06 15.35 -11.02
CA ALA A 19 -3.21 16.22 -10.22
C ALA A 19 -2.00 15.48 -9.60
N GLU A 20 -2.16 14.18 -9.31
CA GLU A 20 -1.11 13.28 -8.82
C GLU A 20 -0.40 12.48 -9.94
N ASN A 21 -0.88 12.50 -11.20
CA ASN A 21 -0.33 11.70 -12.30
C ASN A 21 1.15 11.98 -12.62
N ASN A 22 1.70 13.08 -12.12
CA ASN A 22 3.13 13.39 -12.22
C ASN A 22 3.96 12.92 -11.03
N LYS A 23 3.34 12.49 -9.92
CA LYS A 23 4.08 11.95 -8.78
C LYS A 23 4.40 10.48 -9.03
N PRO A 24 5.66 10.08 -8.85
CA PRO A 24 6.01 8.66 -8.84
C PRO A 24 5.25 7.93 -7.73
N PHE A 25 4.65 6.80 -8.04
CA PHE A 25 4.02 5.90 -7.09
C PHE A 25 4.41 4.45 -7.34
N ALA A 26 4.26 3.64 -6.31
CA ALA A 26 4.43 2.20 -6.37
C ALA A 26 3.32 1.49 -5.57
N ILE A 27 2.95 0.31 -6.06
CA ILE A 27 2.18 -0.69 -5.33
C ILE A 27 3.02 -1.95 -5.17
N VAL A 28 2.96 -2.55 -3.98
CA VAL A 28 3.67 -3.77 -3.63
C VAL A 28 2.67 -4.75 -3.02
N VAL A 29 2.65 -5.96 -3.57
CA VAL A 29 1.84 -7.07 -3.05
C VAL A 29 2.80 -8.14 -2.56
N LEU A 30 2.61 -8.56 -1.32
CA LEU A 30 3.45 -9.54 -0.64
C LEU A 30 2.58 -10.65 -0.07
N GLU A 31 3.02 -11.88 -0.25
CA GLU A 31 2.49 -13.03 0.48
C GLU A 31 3.62 -13.77 1.18
N TYR A 32 3.40 -14.12 2.45
CA TYR A 32 4.34 -14.86 3.28
C TYR A 32 3.68 -16.10 3.87
N ASP A 33 4.50 -17.07 4.26
CA ASP A 33 4.09 -18.02 5.29
C ASP A 33 3.86 -17.29 6.62
N SER A 34 2.71 -17.47 7.26
CA SER A 34 2.41 -16.77 8.51
C SER A 34 3.38 -17.13 9.63
N ASN A 35 3.73 -18.41 9.77
CA ASN A 35 4.62 -18.84 10.84
C ASN A 35 6.02 -18.25 10.64
N GLU A 36 6.60 -18.38 9.44
CA GLU A 36 7.91 -17.80 9.15
C GLU A 36 7.92 -16.26 9.30
N PHE A 37 6.81 -15.62 8.90
CA PHE A 37 6.68 -14.18 9.00
C PHE A 37 6.74 -13.73 10.46
N PHE A 38 5.91 -14.30 11.33
CA PHE A 38 5.83 -13.89 12.73
C PHE A 38 7.03 -14.35 13.55
N ASP A 39 7.66 -15.49 13.22
CA ASP A 39 8.91 -15.91 13.86
C ASP A 39 10.03 -14.89 13.65
N LYS A 40 10.12 -14.29 12.46
CA LYS A 40 11.18 -13.35 12.12
C LYS A 40 10.83 -11.89 12.39
N ASN A 41 9.56 -11.50 12.23
CA ASN A 41 9.12 -10.12 12.32
C ASN A 41 8.35 -9.79 13.58
N TYR A 42 7.85 -10.78 14.32
CA TYR A 42 7.02 -10.65 15.52
C TYR A 42 5.65 -9.99 15.29
N SER A 43 5.57 -8.93 14.49
CA SER A 43 4.31 -8.29 14.10
C SER A 43 4.42 -7.57 12.75
N ILE A 44 3.29 -7.22 12.15
CA ILE A 44 3.24 -6.42 10.91
C ILE A 44 3.90 -5.06 11.13
N SER A 45 3.60 -4.36 12.23
CA SER A 45 4.19 -3.04 12.50
C SER A 45 5.70 -3.13 12.72
N LYS A 46 6.22 -4.25 13.25
CA LYS A 46 7.67 -4.49 13.37
C LYS A 46 8.32 -4.77 12.02
N TRP A 47 7.66 -5.52 11.14
CA TRP A 47 8.09 -5.66 9.74
C TRP A 47 8.15 -4.29 9.04
N PHE A 48 7.11 -3.48 9.16
CA PHE A 48 7.07 -2.15 8.56
C PHE A 48 8.13 -1.21 9.16
N GLN A 49 8.39 -1.29 10.47
CA GLN A 49 9.48 -0.56 11.12
C GLN A 49 10.86 -0.93 10.54
N LYS A 50 11.08 -2.19 10.16
CA LYS A 50 12.32 -2.61 9.49
C LYS A 50 12.44 -2.01 8.09
N LEU A 51 11.31 -1.88 7.36
CA LEU A 51 11.27 -1.21 6.05
C LEU A 51 11.48 0.30 6.16
N SER A 52 10.87 0.95 7.15
CA SER A 52 10.83 2.41 7.22
C SER A 52 11.94 3.06 8.03
N ASN A 53 12.51 2.36 9.02
CA ASN A 53 13.39 3.01 10.00
C ASN A 53 14.61 2.17 10.40
N SER A 54 14.91 1.07 9.71
CA SER A 54 16.13 0.31 10.01
C SER A 54 17.40 0.98 9.43
N LYS A 55 18.55 0.61 10.02
CA LYS A 55 19.88 0.98 9.51
C LYS A 55 20.39 0.04 8.41
N SER A 56 19.59 -0.95 7.99
CA SER A 56 19.95 -1.85 6.89
C SER A 56 20.09 -1.04 5.60
N ALA A 57 21.18 -1.23 4.87
CA ALA A 57 21.50 -0.44 3.69
C ALA A 57 21.37 -1.26 2.41
N THR A 58 20.80 -0.62 1.38
CA THR A 58 20.76 -1.09 -0.01
C THR A 58 21.14 0.07 -0.89
N SER A 59 21.99 -0.18 -1.89
CA SER A 59 22.45 0.86 -2.83
C SER A 59 23.08 2.08 -2.15
N GLY A 60 23.78 1.87 -1.02
CA GLY A 60 24.41 2.93 -0.24
C GLY A 60 23.47 3.75 0.67
N LEU A 61 22.16 3.52 0.61
CA LEU A 61 21.16 4.20 1.46
C LEU A 61 20.57 3.25 2.50
N THR A 62 20.55 3.69 3.75
CA THR A 62 19.79 2.98 4.80
C THR A 62 18.30 3.03 4.50
N ASN A 63 17.54 2.06 5.03
CA ASN A 63 16.08 2.07 4.92
C ASN A 63 15.48 3.36 5.46
N ARG A 64 15.99 3.89 6.58
CA ARG A 64 15.56 5.20 7.11
C ARG A 64 15.79 6.35 6.13
N GLU A 65 16.93 6.40 5.44
CA GLU A 65 17.22 7.46 4.46
C GLU A 65 16.38 7.31 3.20
N TRP A 66 16.26 6.09 2.70
CA TRP A 66 15.42 5.76 1.56
C TRP A 66 13.94 6.09 1.83
N PHE A 67 13.44 5.79 3.03
CA PHE A 67 12.04 6.04 3.39
C PHE A 67 11.70 7.54 3.47
N LYS A 68 12.68 8.43 3.65
CA LYS A 68 12.45 9.89 3.53
C LYS A 68 12.03 10.33 2.13
N ASN A 69 12.28 9.50 1.10
CA ASN A 69 11.83 9.75 -0.26
C ASN A 69 10.33 9.44 -0.45
N ILE A 70 9.70 8.76 0.49
CA ILE A 70 8.27 8.43 0.44
C ILE A 70 7.49 9.63 0.99
N ASP A 71 6.55 10.14 0.19
CA ASP A 71 5.76 11.34 0.52
C ASP A 71 4.53 10.97 1.35
N SER A 72 3.76 10.01 0.85
CA SER A 72 2.55 9.51 1.49
C SER A 72 2.26 8.08 1.05
N GLY A 73 1.58 7.32 1.89
CA GLY A 73 1.10 6.01 1.52
C GLY A 73 0.39 5.31 2.65
N PHE A 74 0.06 4.06 2.41
CA PHE A 74 -0.58 3.20 3.38
C PHE A 74 -0.25 1.75 3.07
N TYR A 75 -0.41 0.90 4.06
CA TYR A 75 -0.42 -0.54 3.84
C TYR A 75 -1.60 -1.17 4.53
N LYS A 76 -1.96 -2.32 4.01
CA LYS A 76 -2.99 -3.18 4.54
C LYS A 76 -2.48 -4.59 4.64
N TYR A 77 -3.00 -5.33 5.59
CA TYR A 77 -2.60 -6.70 5.78
C TYR A 77 -3.80 -7.60 6.11
N SER A 78 -3.73 -8.83 5.60
CA SER A 78 -4.62 -9.91 5.97
C SER A 78 -3.78 -11.05 6.53
N VAL A 79 -4.23 -11.63 7.65
CA VAL A 79 -3.51 -12.69 8.34
C VAL A 79 -4.46 -13.87 8.51
N THR A 80 -4.05 -15.01 7.97
CA THR A 80 -4.67 -16.31 8.25
C THR A 80 -3.70 -17.18 9.05
N THR A 81 -4.05 -18.45 9.29
CA THR A 81 -3.13 -19.40 9.93
C THR A 81 -1.93 -19.74 9.04
N ASP A 82 -2.08 -19.64 7.72
CA ASP A 82 -1.12 -20.15 6.75
C ASP A 82 -0.41 -19.03 5.99
N THR A 83 -1.14 -17.94 5.71
CA THR A 83 -0.69 -16.84 4.87
C THR A 83 -0.83 -15.48 5.54
N THR A 84 0.24 -14.70 5.45
CA THR A 84 0.24 -13.28 5.79
C THR A 84 0.40 -12.50 4.50
N GLN A 85 -0.65 -11.81 4.09
CA GLN A 85 -0.65 -10.94 2.92
C GLN A 85 -0.45 -9.48 3.36
N ILE A 86 0.42 -8.75 2.66
CA ILE A 86 0.62 -7.31 2.86
C ILE A 86 0.54 -6.63 1.51
N VAL A 87 -0.33 -5.62 1.40
CA VAL A 87 -0.41 -4.74 0.24
C VAL A 87 0.00 -3.34 0.68
N LEU A 88 1.01 -2.78 0.02
CA LEU A 88 1.62 -1.49 0.35
C LEU A 88 1.50 -0.60 -0.88
N ALA A 89 0.90 0.58 -0.74
CA ALA A 89 0.80 1.58 -1.80
C ALA A 89 1.33 2.92 -1.30
N PHE A 90 2.19 3.57 -2.08
CA PHE A 90 2.74 4.88 -1.72
C PHE A 90 3.17 5.71 -2.92
N SER A 91 3.18 7.03 -2.71
CA SER A 91 3.81 8.02 -3.57
C SER A 91 5.19 8.39 -3.04
N SER A 92 6.07 8.85 -3.93
CA SER A 92 7.41 9.27 -3.60
C SER A 92 7.79 10.61 -4.24
N ILE A 93 8.74 11.30 -3.62
CA ILE A 93 9.27 12.59 -4.08
C ILE A 93 10.08 12.37 -5.37
N ASN A 94 10.94 11.35 -5.38
CA ASN A 94 11.69 10.91 -6.57
C ASN A 94 11.27 9.49 -6.96
N PRO A 95 11.42 9.09 -8.23
CA PRO A 95 11.11 7.74 -8.68
C PRO A 95 11.84 6.65 -7.88
N ILE A 96 11.11 5.61 -7.54
CA ILE A 96 11.66 4.41 -6.90
C ILE A 96 11.85 3.33 -7.96
N THR A 97 12.93 2.57 -7.84
CA THR A 97 13.20 1.45 -8.73
C THR A 97 12.67 0.15 -8.12
N GLU A 98 12.11 -0.70 -8.98
CA GLU A 98 11.63 -2.04 -8.59
C GLU A 98 12.75 -2.86 -7.94
N LEU A 99 13.95 -2.83 -8.52
CA LEU A 99 15.11 -3.58 -8.02
C LEU A 99 15.49 -3.17 -6.58
N ASP A 100 15.57 -1.87 -6.28
CA ASP A 100 15.93 -1.40 -4.93
C ASP A 100 14.88 -1.82 -3.91
N LEU A 101 13.59 -1.71 -4.26
CA LEU A 101 12.48 -2.11 -3.42
C LEU A 101 12.47 -3.62 -3.15
N ASN A 102 12.65 -4.43 -4.21
CA ASN A 102 12.76 -5.88 -4.13
C ASN A 102 13.90 -6.32 -3.19
N VAL A 103 15.10 -5.74 -3.35
CA VAL A 103 16.25 -6.07 -2.49
C VAL A 103 16.01 -5.66 -1.04
N ARG A 104 15.38 -4.50 -0.79
CA ARG A 104 15.05 -4.05 0.59
C ARG A 104 14.07 -4.99 1.27
N ILE A 105 12.99 -5.39 0.58
CA ILE A 105 11.98 -6.33 1.10
C ILE A 105 12.64 -7.67 1.44
N ASN A 106 13.43 -8.22 0.52
CA ASN A 106 14.11 -9.50 0.73
C ASN A 106 15.14 -9.47 1.88
N LYS A 107 15.78 -8.33 2.13
CA LYS A 107 16.71 -8.17 3.26
C LYS A 107 16.02 -8.12 4.62
N ILE A 108 14.79 -7.62 4.70
CA ILE A 108 14.01 -7.58 5.95
C ILE A 108 13.70 -9.02 6.41
N GLY A 109 13.29 -9.85 5.45
CA GLY A 109 13.00 -11.25 5.66
C GLY A 109 11.70 -11.51 6.46
N PRO A 110 11.13 -12.72 6.40
CA PRO A 110 11.54 -13.84 5.53
C PRO A 110 11.34 -13.50 4.05
N LYS A 111 11.77 -14.38 3.14
CA LYS A 111 11.48 -14.14 1.72
C LYS A 111 9.98 -14.35 1.50
N PRO A 112 9.30 -13.45 0.79
CA PRO A 112 7.91 -13.68 0.43
C PRO A 112 7.79 -14.91 -0.48
N LYS A 113 6.67 -15.63 -0.35
CA LYS A 113 6.22 -16.65 -1.31
C LYS A 113 5.90 -15.97 -2.65
N GLU A 114 5.19 -14.85 -2.59
CA GLU A 114 4.86 -14.02 -3.74
C GLU A 114 5.26 -12.56 -3.51
N LEU A 115 5.93 -11.95 -4.48
CA LEU A 115 6.33 -10.54 -4.49
C LEU A 115 5.98 -9.95 -5.85
N THR A 116 5.02 -9.03 -5.86
CA THR A 116 4.67 -8.24 -7.04
C THR A 116 4.91 -6.77 -6.74
N ILE A 117 5.62 -6.08 -7.64
CA ILE A 117 5.87 -4.64 -7.54
C ILE A 117 5.40 -4.00 -8.84
N GLY A 118 4.50 -3.03 -8.73
CA GLY A 118 4.08 -2.18 -9.84
C GLY A 118 4.58 -0.76 -9.64
N ILE A 119 5.35 -0.23 -10.60
CA ILE A 119 5.80 1.16 -10.64
C ILE A 119 4.96 1.91 -11.67
N GLN A 120 4.30 3.00 -11.27
CA GLN A 120 3.29 3.66 -12.11
C GLN A 120 2.21 2.70 -12.66
N ASP A 121 1.92 1.61 -11.94
CA ASP A 121 1.03 0.55 -12.40
C ASP A 121 -0.39 0.76 -11.87
N TRP A 122 -1.21 1.44 -12.68
CA TRP A 122 -2.60 1.71 -12.36
C TRP A 122 -3.50 0.48 -12.47
N GLU A 123 -3.14 -0.53 -13.29
CA GLU A 123 -3.92 -1.76 -13.39
C GLU A 123 -3.81 -2.56 -12.11
N LEU A 124 -2.58 -2.75 -11.61
CA LEU A 124 -2.33 -3.44 -10.35
C LEU A 124 -2.91 -2.67 -9.16
N TYR A 125 -2.82 -1.33 -9.17
CA TYR A 125 -3.45 -0.50 -8.15
C TYR A 125 -4.96 -0.70 -8.11
N ASN A 126 -5.64 -0.63 -9.25
CA ASN A 126 -7.08 -0.83 -9.35
C ASN A 126 -7.51 -2.24 -8.94
N LEU A 127 -6.72 -3.26 -9.29
CA LEU A 127 -6.99 -4.65 -8.93
C LEU A 127 -7.04 -4.86 -7.41
N TYR A 128 -6.14 -4.20 -6.68
CA TYR A 128 -6.06 -4.31 -5.22
C TYR A 128 -6.79 -3.18 -4.49
N PHE A 129 -7.40 -2.24 -5.21
CA PHE A 129 -8.03 -1.06 -4.64
C PHE A 129 -9.13 -1.43 -3.66
N THR A 130 -10.09 -2.26 -4.05
CA THR A 130 -11.18 -2.69 -3.17
C THR A 130 -10.66 -3.45 -1.95
N THR A 131 -9.68 -4.35 -2.15
CA THR A 131 -8.98 -5.04 -1.07
C THR A 131 -8.27 -4.06 -0.14
N LEU A 132 -7.73 -2.96 -0.65
CA LEU A 132 -7.09 -1.88 0.10
C LEU A 132 -8.08 -1.08 0.96
N PHE A 133 -9.37 -1.02 0.58
CA PHE A 133 -10.40 -0.21 1.26
C PHE A 133 -11.48 -1.00 2.03
N ASP A 134 -11.46 -2.33 2.10
CA ASP A 134 -12.37 -3.14 2.97
C ASP A 134 -12.12 -3.01 4.50
N ILE A 135 -13.15 -2.65 5.28
CA ILE A 135 -13.10 -2.41 6.75
C ILE A 135 -12.70 -3.65 7.58
N LYS A 136 -12.76 -4.87 7.02
CA LYS A 136 -12.58 -6.12 7.79
C LYS A 136 -11.13 -6.46 8.20
N THR A 137 -10.14 -5.66 7.81
CA THR A 137 -8.71 -5.95 8.05
C THR A 137 -7.92 -4.70 8.46
N GLY A 138 -6.71 -4.88 8.99
CA GLY A 138 -5.91 -3.78 9.54
C GLY A 138 -5.29 -2.90 8.46
N THR A 139 -5.62 -1.62 8.45
CA THR A 139 -5.02 -0.60 7.58
C THR A 139 -4.16 0.37 8.42
N GLU A 140 -2.94 0.64 7.97
CA GLU A 140 -2.05 1.64 8.58
C GLU A 140 -1.59 2.68 7.54
N THR A 141 -1.78 3.97 7.84
CA THR A 141 -1.37 5.11 6.99
C THR A 141 0.00 5.66 7.42
N PHE A 142 0.80 6.17 6.48
CA PHE A 142 2.09 6.81 6.78
C PHE A 142 2.40 8.01 5.87
N GLY A 143 3.40 8.80 6.26
CA GLY A 143 3.76 10.03 5.56
C GLY A 143 2.78 11.15 5.87
N LYS A 144 2.40 11.95 4.86
CA LYS A 144 1.49 13.09 5.04
C LYS A 144 0.00 12.72 5.10
N LEU A 145 -0.36 11.50 4.73
CA LEU A 145 -1.73 11.03 4.74
C LEU A 145 -2.22 10.86 6.18
N LYS A 146 -3.35 11.48 6.55
CA LYS A 146 -3.98 11.24 7.85
C LYS A 146 -5.03 10.15 7.72
N THR A 147 -5.24 9.38 8.78
CA THR A 147 -6.25 8.33 8.85
C THR A 147 -7.68 8.86 8.58
N MET A 148 -7.97 10.12 8.94
CA MET A 148 -9.25 10.76 8.59
C MET A 148 -9.43 10.98 7.09
N ASP A 149 -8.39 11.42 6.38
CA ASP A 149 -8.45 11.64 4.92
C ASP A 149 -8.77 10.32 4.19
N TYR A 150 -8.31 9.19 4.76
CA TYR A 150 -8.59 7.84 4.27
C TYR A 150 -10.05 7.43 4.48
N TYR A 151 -10.61 7.60 5.70
CA TYR A 151 -12.02 7.26 5.97
C TYR A 151 -12.99 8.11 5.16
N GLU A 152 -12.64 9.36 4.86
CA GLU A 152 -13.44 10.20 3.95
C GLU A 152 -13.48 9.60 2.53
N VAL A 153 -12.36 9.10 2.01
CA VAL A 153 -12.31 8.42 0.70
C VAL A 153 -13.12 7.12 0.71
N GLU A 154 -13.07 6.36 1.80
CA GLU A 154 -13.82 5.10 2.00
C GLU A 154 -15.34 5.33 2.09
N ILE A 155 -15.79 6.27 2.93
CA ILE A 155 -17.21 6.65 3.03
C ILE A 155 -17.73 7.14 1.68
N LEU A 156 -16.92 7.90 0.95
CA LEU A 156 -17.29 8.36 -0.39
C LEU A 156 -17.45 7.19 -1.38
N GLN A 157 -16.75 6.06 -1.20
CA GLN A 157 -16.88 4.85 -2.02
C GLN A 157 -18.05 3.95 -1.63
N GLU A 158 -18.31 3.73 -0.34
CA GLU A 158 -19.49 2.98 0.11
C GLU A 158 -20.80 3.65 -0.32
N LEU A 159 -20.80 4.98 -0.42
CA LEU A 159 -21.92 5.75 -0.96
C LEU A 159 -22.09 5.59 -2.49
N ILE A 160 -21.10 5.05 -3.21
CA ILE A 160 -21.11 4.78 -4.66
C ILE A 160 -21.55 3.33 -4.96
N GLU A 161 -21.16 2.38 -4.11
CA GLU A 161 -21.52 0.97 -4.23
C GLU A 161 -22.47 0.57 -3.09
N PRO A 162 -23.77 0.95 -3.14
CA PRO A 162 -24.71 0.39 -2.19
C PRO A 162 -24.84 -1.10 -2.50
N ASP A 163 -24.61 -1.95 -1.49
CA ASP A 163 -24.79 -3.40 -1.52
C ASP A 163 -26.04 -3.77 -2.34
N TRP A 164 -25.84 -4.37 -3.51
CA TRP A 164 -26.90 -5.08 -4.21
C TRP A 164 -26.91 -6.51 -3.68
N ASP A 165 -27.45 -6.67 -2.46
CA ASP A 165 -27.92 -7.96 -1.99
C ASP A 165 -29.10 -8.42 -2.87
N PHE A 166 -28.88 -9.42 -3.73
CA PHE A 166 -29.92 -10.33 -4.25
C PHE A 166 -29.35 -11.72 -4.49
#